data_AF-A0A965MBG7-F1
#
_entry.id   AF-A0A965MBG7-F1
#
_cell.length_a   1.000
_cell.length_b   1.000
_cell.length_c   1.000
_cell.angle_alpha   90.00
_cell.angle_beta   90.00
_cell.angle_gamma   90.00
#
_symmetry.space_group_name_H-M   'P 1'
#
loop_
_entity.id
_entity.type
_entity.pdbx_description
1 polymer ?
#
loop_
_entity_poly.entity_id
_entity_poly.type
_entity_poly.pdbx_seq_one_letter_code
_entity_poly.pdbx_strand_id
1 'polypeptide(L)' 'MNKKTKKKASDPVADQLRFEAQFYGDWYSESILSTYESDRAESDRSATPKPTKHSSASQHSPARARDTVGKSKH' A
#
# COMPACT_ATOMS: atom_id res chain seq x y z
N MET A 1 -0.40 -1.19 -34.73
CA MET A 1 -0.48 -1.37 -33.26
C MET A 1 -0.43 0.00 -32.60
N ASN A 2 -1.59 0.57 -32.29
CA ASN A 2 -1.74 1.95 -31.84
C ASN A 2 -1.64 1.95 -30.32
N LYS A 3 -0.43 2.18 -29.78
CA LYS A 3 -0.23 2.32 -28.34
C LYS A 3 -0.93 3.60 -27.87
N LYS A 4 -2.16 3.47 -27.38
CA LYS A 4 -2.83 4.55 -26.65
C LYS A 4 -2.01 4.77 -25.37
N THR A 5 -1.19 5.81 -25.37
CA THR A 5 -0.55 6.30 -24.15
C THR A 5 -1.68 6.73 -23.22
N LYS A 6 -2.01 5.89 -22.24
CA LYS A 6 -2.87 6.27 -21.12
C LYS A 6 -2.22 7.51 -20.52
N LYS A 7 -2.81 8.68 -20.75
CA LYS A 7 -2.44 9.89 -20.03
C LYS A 7 -2.61 9.53 -18.55
N LYS A 8 -1.50 9.44 -17.82
CA LYS A 8 -1.55 9.27 -16.37
C LYS A 8 -2.45 10.39 -15.86
N ALA A 9 -3.44 10.05 -15.04
CA ALA A 9 -4.28 11.06 -14.40
C ALA A 9 -3.34 12.08 -13.73
N SER A 10 -3.57 13.38 -13.95
CA SER A 10 -2.76 14.40 -13.29
C SER A 10 -2.97 14.28 -11.79
N ASP A 11 -1.93 14.59 -11.04
CA ASP A 11 -1.96 14.52 -9.59
C ASP A 11 -2.47 15.86 -9.08
N PRO A 12 -3.69 15.92 -8.54
CA PRO A 12 -4.30 17.19 -8.14
C PRO A 12 -3.50 17.90 -7.04
N VAL A 13 -2.80 17.15 -6.19
CA VAL A 13 -1.97 17.73 -5.13
C VAL A 13 -0.71 18.35 -5.72
N ALA A 14 -0.04 17.64 -6.63
CA ALA A 14 1.12 18.19 -7.34
C ALA A 14 0.73 19.43 -8.16
N ASP A 15 -0.44 19.43 -8.81
CA ASP A 15 -0.90 20.56 -9.61
C ASP A 15 -1.21 21.79 -8.74
N GLN A 16 -1.82 21.61 -7.56
CA GLN A 16 -2.02 22.68 -6.60
C GLN A 16 -0.70 23.25 -6.07
N LEU A 17 0.25 22.39 -5.67
CA LEU A 17 1.55 22.82 -5.18
C LEU A 17 2.36 23.58 -6.24
N ARG A 18 2.26 23.18 -7.51
CA ARG A 18 2.85 23.92 -8.63
C ARG A 18 2.22 25.28 -8.82
N PHE A 19 0.90 25.37 -8.72
CA PHE A 19 0.21 26.66 -8.77
C PHE A 19 0.66 27.57 -7.62
N GLU A 20 0.72 27.07 -6.39
CA GLU A 20 1.14 27.84 -5.23
C GLU A 20 2.60 28.31 -5.36
N ALA A 21 3.52 27.43 -5.76
CA ALA A 21 4.91 27.79 -5.99
C ALA A 21 5.07 28.86 -7.10
N GLN A 22 4.29 28.78 -8.17
CA GLN A 22 4.30 29.78 -9.24
C GLN A 22 3.65 31.10 -8.84
N PHE A 23 2.59 31.05 -8.02
CA PHE A 23 1.82 32.23 -7.63
C PHE A 23 2.52 33.03 -6.52
N TYR A 24 3.04 32.35 -5.49
CA TYR A 24 3.72 33.00 -4.37
C TYR A 24 5.20 33.23 -4.64
N GLY A 25 5.86 32.34 -5.39
CA GLY A 25 7.28 32.47 -5.74
C GLY A 25 8.19 32.54 -4.51
N ASP A 26 7.77 31.99 -3.38
CA ASP A 26 8.54 31.95 -2.15
C ASP A 26 9.25 30.61 -1.98
N TRP A 27 10.37 30.65 -1.28
CA TRP A 27 11.19 29.46 -1.05
C TRP A 27 10.41 28.37 -0.30
N TYR A 28 9.46 28.74 0.55
CA TYR A 28 8.63 27.77 1.27
C TYR A 28 7.79 26.92 0.31
N SER A 29 7.02 27.54 -0.58
CA SER A 29 6.17 26.81 -1.52
C SER A 29 6.99 25.94 -2.47
N GLU A 30 8.13 26.45 -2.94
CA GLU A 30 9.07 25.67 -3.78
C GLU A 30 9.64 24.45 -3.02
N SER A 31 9.97 24.61 -1.74
CA SER A 31 10.49 23.53 -0.90
C SER A 31 9.45 22.44 -0.65
N ILE A 32 8.19 22.81 -0.41
CA ILE A 32 7.10 21.85 -0.22
C ILE A 32 6.86 21.06 -1.52
N LEU A 33 6.80 21.73 -2.67
CA LEU A 33 6.67 21.07 -3.97
C LEU A 33 7.80 20.06 -4.23
N SER A 34 9.06 20.48 -4.00
CA SER A 34 10.24 19.62 -4.18
C SER A 34 10.22 18.39 -3.27
N THR A 35 9.83 18.58 -2.00
CA THR A 35 9.70 17.47 -1.04
C THR A 35 8.62 16.49 -1.49
N TYR A 36 7.46 17.02 -1.90
CA TYR A 36 6.33 16.20 -2.36
C TYR A 36 6.69 15.36 -3.60
N GLU A 37 7.37 15.94 -4.60
CA GLU A 37 7.81 15.22 -5.79
C GLU A 37 8.84 14.13 -5.45
N SER A 38 9.72 14.40 -4.49
CA SER A 38 10.74 13.44 -4.02
C SER A 38 10.11 12.25 -3.30
N ASP A 39 9.22 12.51 -2.33
CA ASP A 39 8.52 11.48 -1.57
C ASP A 39 7.65 10.59 -2.48
N ARG A 40 7.02 11.19 -3.48
CA ARG A 40 6.22 10.46 -4.46
C ARG A 40 7.08 9.54 -5.33
N ALA A 41 8.23 10.02 -5.80
CA ALA A 41 9.16 9.22 -6.58
C ALA A 41 9.71 8.03 -5.77
N GLU A 42 9.92 8.21 -4.47
CA GLU A 42 10.37 7.15 -3.57
C GLU A 42 9.25 6.13 -3.28
N SER A 43 8.01 6.60 -3.12
CA SER A 43 6.84 5.73 -2.94
C SER A 43 6.61 4.83 -4.16
N ASP A 44 6.71 5.39 -5.37
CA ASP A 44 6.60 4.63 -6.62
C ASP A 44 7.73 3.60 -6.79
N ARG A 45 8.94 3.87 -6.26
CA ARG A 45 10.07 2.93 -6.26
C ARG A 45 9.95 1.83 -5.20
N SER A 46 9.34 2.14 -4.07
CA SER A 46 9.17 1.23 -2.93
C SER A 46 8.01 0.24 -3.09
N ALA A 47 7.14 0.44 -4.09
CA ALA A 47 6.09 -0.49 -4.49
C ALA A 47 6.63 -1.79 -5.14
N THR A 48 7.57 -2.47 -4.50
CA THR A 48 7.76 -3.90 -4.69
C THR A 48 6.55 -4.60 -4.07
N PRO A 49 5.77 -5.40 -4.84
CA PRO A 49 4.65 -6.11 -4.26
C PRO A 49 5.23 -7.11 -3.26
N LYS A 50 4.96 -6.92 -1.96
CA LYS A 50 5.18 -7.98 -0.98
C LYS A 50 4.37 -9.19 -1.46
N PRO A 51 4.99 -10.36 -1.72
CA PRO A 51 4.22 -11.55 -2.02
C PRO A 51 3.41 -11.88 -0.77
N THR A 52 2.09 -11.68 -0.83
CA THR A 52 1.15 -12.18 0.17
C THR A 52 1.19 -13.71 0.13
N LYS A 53 2.12 -14.31 0.86
CA LYS A 53 2.12 -15.75 1.14
C LYS A 53 1.03 -16.05 2.17
N HIS A 54 -0.23 -15.97 1.76
CA HIS A 54 -1.30 -16.70 2.45
C HIS A 54 -1.33 -18.12 1.89
N SER A 55 -0.35 -18.96 2.23
CA SER A 55 -0.44 -20.39 1.97
C SER A 55 0.59 -21.17 2.79
N SER A 56 0.24 -21.47 4.04
CA SER A 56 0.46 -22.78 4.68
C SER A 56 0.04 -22.73 6.15
N ALA A 57 -1.26 -22.87 6.41
CA ALA A 57 -1.71 -23.38 7.70
C ALA A 57 -1.27 -24.86 7.78
N SER A 58 -0.03 -25.09 8.22
CA SER A 58 0.47 -26.40 8.63
C SER A 58 0.96 -26.28 10.05
N GLN A 59 0.07 -26.54 11.01
CA GLN A 59 0.47 -26.88 12.37
C GLN A 59 -0.05 -28.28 12.68
N HIS A 60 0.90 -29.20 12.52
CA HIS A 60 1.04 -30.50 13.15
C HIS A 60 0.10 -30.76 14.33
N SER A 61 -0.69 -31.83 14.23
CA SER A 61 -1.34 -32.48 15.38
C SER A 61 -0.30 -33.00 16.38
N PRO A 62 -0.70 -33.16 17.64
CA PRO A 62 -0.44 -34.44 18.29
C PRO A 62 -1.73 -35.06 18.83
N ALA A 63 -1.81 -36.38 18.65
CA ALA A 63 -2.86 -37.24 19.15
C ALA A 63 -2.85 -37.30 20.68
N ARG A 64 -4.05 -37.28 21.31
CA ARG A 64 -4.31 -38.10 22.50
C ARG A 64 -5.80 -38.35 22.69
N ALA A 65 -6.16 -39.62 22.64
CA ALA A 65 -7.47 -40.15 22.95
C ALA A 65 -7.93 -39.77 24.36
N ARG A 66 -9.22 -39.44 24.51
CA ARG A 66 -9.99 -39.80 25.70
C ARG A 66 -11.35 -40.29 25.26
N ASP A 67 -11.63 -41.48 25.73
CA ASP A 67 -12.71 -42.37 25.34
C ASP A 67 -14.09 -41.79 25.63
N THR A 68 -15.01 -42.09 24.72
CA THR A 68 -16.44 -41.99 24.92
C THR A 68 -16.93 -43.10 25.85
N VAL A 69 -17.38 -42.74 27.05
CA VAL A 69 -18.35 -43.46 27.90
C VAL A 69 -18.76 -42.39 28.92
N GLY A 70 -20.01 -42.03 29.22
CA GLY A 70 -21.32 -42.56 28.92
C GLY A 70 -22.23 -42.11 30.08
N LYS A 71 -23.53 -41.94 29.79
CA LYS A 71 -24.66 -42.15 30.70
C LYS A 71 -25.06 -41.07 31.74
N SER A 72 -26.32 -40.67 31.58
CA SER A 72 -27.39 -40.49 32.60
C SER A 72 -27.49 -39.24 33.49
N LYS A 73 -28.57 -38.50 33.21
CA LYS A 73 -29.67 -38.05 34.11
C LYS A 73 -29.42 -38.16 35.63
N HIS A 74 -29.60 -37.06 36.36
CA HIS A 74 -30.87 -36.64 36.96
C HIS A 74 -30.75 -35.24 37.57
#